data_AF-A0A7S1Y437-F1
#
_entry.id   AF-A0A7S1Y437-F1
#
_cell.length_a   1.000
_cell.length_b   1.000
_cell.length_c   1.000
_cell.angle_alpha   90.00
_cell.angle_beta   90.00
_cell.angle_gamma   90.00
#
_symmetry.space_group_name_H-M   'P 1'
#
loop_
_entity.id
_entity.type
_entity.pdbx_description
1 polymer ?
#
loop_
_entity_poly.entity_id
_entity_poly.type
_entity_poly.pdbx_seq_one_letter_code
_entity_poly.pdbx_strand_id
1 'polypeptide(L)'
;RVPSTEDIKALRKTVGDAGALAHPTTWDDIVDPTVVQKYPLKVGSQERNSVERAIAATMSPQKFPNLKIVNVERIQHLAMWQSYVVKRQTICYRETGHVAGADDDAPQRQALKRFE
;
A
#
# COMPACT_ATOMS: atom_id res chain seq x y z
N ARG A 1 13.51 9.84 -7.36
CA ARG A 1 13.48 11.08 -6.56
C ARG A 1 12.53 10.85 -5.39
N VAL A 2 13.01 10.92 -4.15
CA VAL A 2 12.13 10.87 -2.96
C VAL A 2 11.37 12.20 -2.92
N PRO A 3 10.03 12.22 -2.75
CA PRO A 3 9.28 13.45 -2.69
C PRO A 3 9.74 14.32 -1.51
N SER A 4 9.89 15.62 -1.75
CA SER A 4 10.21 16.56 -0.68
C SER A 4 8.97 16.88 0.16
N THR A 5 9.17 17.44 1.35
CA THR A 5 8.08 17.85 2.24
C THR A 5 7.12 18.85 1.57
N GLU A 6 7.61 19.68 0.66
CA GLU A 6 6.79 20.62 -0.11
C GLU A 6 5.94 19.92 -1.17
N ASP A 7 6.50 18.91 -1.84
CA ASP A 7 5.74 18.06 -2.76
C ASP A 7 4.60 17.36 -2.01
N ILE A 8 4.87 16.84 -0.80
CA ILE A 8 3.86 16.21 0.05
C ILE A 8 2.76 17.21 0.45
N LYS A 9 3.12 18.46 0.76
CA LYS A 9 2.14 19.50 1.13
C LYS A 9 1.26 19.91 -0.05
N ALA A 10 1.86 20.04 -1.25
CA ALA A 10 1.12 20.27 -2.48
C ALA A 10 0.17 19.11 -2.78
N LEU A 11 0.65 17.87 -2.60
CA LEU A 11 -0.14 16.66 -2.78
C LEU A 11 -1.33 16.61 -1.80
N ARG A 12 -1.14 16.88 -0.51
CA ARG A 12 -2.24 16.97 0.48
C ARG A 12 -3.34 17.94 0.08
N LYS A 13 -2.99 19.04 -0.58
CA LYS A 13 -3.96 20.03 -1.07
C LYS A 13 -4.76 19.50 -2.27
N THR A 14 -4.18 18.63 -3.09
CA THR A 14 -4.80 18.11 -4.31
C THR A 14 -5.65 16.86 -4.08
N VAL A 15 -5.25 15.95 -3.18
CA VAL A 15 -5.98 14.66 -2.98
C VAL A 15 -7.08 14.69 -1.93
N GLY A 16 -7.23 15.79 -1.18
CA GLY A 16 -8.21 15.88 -0.10
C GLY A 16 -7.86 14.99 1.10
N ASP A 17 -8.39 15.40 2.25
CA ASP A 17 -8.21 14.91 3.63
C ASP A 17 -6.81 14.39 4.05
N ALA A 18 -6.33 14.93 5.17
CA ALA A 18 -5.03 14.61 5.76
C ALA A 18 -4.86 13.11 6.10
N GLY A 19 -5.96 12.37 6.25
CA GLY A 19 -6.00 10.93 6.49
C GLY A 19 -5.64 10.06 5.27
N ALA A 20 -5.73 10.58 4.04
CA ALA A 20 -5.42 9.82 2.84
C ALA A 20 -3.95 9.37 2.78
N LEU A 21 -3.03 10.20 3.29
CA LEU A 21 -1.59 9.92 3.31
C LEU A 21 -1.11 9.23 4.59
N ALA A 22 -2.03 8.88 5.50
CA ALA A 22 -1.71 8.10 6.68
C ALA A 22 -1.23 6.70 6.26
N HIS A 23 -0.33 6.14 7.06
CA HIS A 23 0.04 4.73 6.90
C HIS A 23 -1.15 3.84 7.31
N PRO A 24 -1.21 2.59 6.80
CA PRO A 24 -2.22 1.62 7.22
C PRO A 24 -2.17 1.40 8.74
N THR A 25 -3.33 1.26 9.37
CA THR A 25 -3.45 0.96 10.81
C THR A 25 -2.83 -0.38 11.22
N THR A 26 -2.52 -1.24 10.25
CA THR A 26 -1.86 -2.53 10.46
C THR A 26 -0.35 -2.42 10.60
N TRP A 27 0.23 -1.25 10.29
CA TRP A 27 1.67 -1.00 10.46
C TRP A 27 2.03 -0.86 11.93
N ASP A 28 3.25 -1.28 12.26
CA ASP A 28 3.86 -0.93 13.55
C ASP A 28 4.19 0.56 13.58
N ASP A 29 4.44 1.09 14.78
CA ASP A 29 4.80 2.49 14.97
C ASP A 29 6.06 2.85 14.15
N ILE A 30 5.94 3.89 13.34
CA ILE A 30 7.04 4.35 12.48
C ILE A 30 8.07 5.06 13.35
N VAL A 31 9.21 4.41 13.59
CA VAL A 31 10.31 4.97 14.39
C VAL A 31 11.01 6.12 13.66
N ASP A 32 11.35 5.92 12.38
CA ASP A 32 11.96 6.93 11.52
C ASP A 32 11.22 6.99 10.16
N PRO A 33 10.52 8.09 9.83
CA PRO A 33 9.79 8.23 8.58
C PRO A 33 10.69 8.37 7.33
N THR A 34 11.99 8.62 7.52
CA THR A 34 12.96 8.82 6.44
C THR A 34 13.67 7.55 6.01
N VAL A 35 13.57 6.48 6.81
CA VAL A 35 14.28 5.21 6.60
C VAL A 35 13.28 4.08 6.34
N VAL A 36 13.67 3.12 5.50
CA VAL A 36 12.93 1.87 5.31
C VAL A 36 13.05 1.03 6.58
N GLN A 37 11.93 0.69 7.19
CA GLN A 37 11.89 -0.20 8.33
C GLN A 37 11.36 -1.58 7.90
N LYS A 38 12.02 -2.64 8.38
CA LYS A 38 11.67 -4.02 8.09
C LYS A 38 11.16 -4.69 9.36
N TYR A 39 9.96 -5.23 9.27
CA TYR A 39 9.30 -5.87 10.40
C TYR A 39 9.11 -7.35 10.12
N PRO A 40 9.88 -8.24 10.77
CA PRO A 40 9.73 -9.67 10.56
C PRO A 40 8.36 -10.13 11.05
N LEU A 41 7.62 -10.84 10.20
CA LEU A 41 6.30 -11.35 10.53
C LEU A 41 6.43 -12.63 11.36
N LYS A 42 5.72 -12.65 12.49
CA LYS A 42 5.67 -13.80 13.40
C LYS A 42 5.14 -15.04 12.67
N VAL A 43 5.78 -16.18 12.92
CA VAL A 43 5.31 -17.48 12.42
C VAL A 43 3.88 -17.70 12.92
N GLY A 44 2.98 -18.07 12.02
CA GLY A 44 1.56 -18.30 12.32
C GLY A 44 0.69 -17.04 12.33
N SER A 45 1.23 -15.85 12.10
CA SER A 45 0.40 -14.65 11.91
C SER A 45 -0.47 -14.78 10.66
N GLN A 46 -1.68 -14.22 10.69
CA GLN A 46 -2.59 -14.27 9.55
C GLN A 46 -1.97 -13.63 8.30
N GLU A 47 -1.28 -12.50 8.47
CA GLU A 47 -0.58 -11.79 7.39
C GLU A 47 0.50 -12.68 6.73
N ARG A 48 1.34 -13.34 7.55
CA ARG A 48 2.37 -14.25 7.04
C ARG A 48 1.75 -15.45 6.33
N ASN A 49 0.74 -16.08 6.92
CA ASN A 49 0.07 -17.25 6.33
C ASN A 49 -0.57 -16.90 4.98
N SER A 50 -1.11 -15.68 4.83
CA SER A 50 -1.66 -15.19 3.56
C SER A 50 -0.59 -15.12 2.47
N VAL A 51 0.57 -14.53 2.79
CA VAL A 51 1.72 -14.43 1.88
C VAL A 51 2.27 -15.80 1.50
N GLU A 52 2.46 -16.69 2.49
CA GLU A 52 2.95 -18.05 2.26
C GLU A 52 2.00 -18.85 1.36
N ARG A 53 0.67 -18.69 1.54
CA ARG A 53 -0.34 -19.31 0.68
C ARG A 53 -0.30 -18.79 -0.76
N ALA A 54 -0.14 -17.47 -0.95
CA ALA A 54 -0.03 -16.88 -2.28
C ALA A 54 1.23 -17.37 -3.02
N ILE A 55 2.35 -17.51 -2.30
CA ILE A 55 3.58 -18.11 -2.83
C ILE A 55 3.33 -19.56 -3.21
N ALA A 56 2.75 -20.38 -2.32
CA ALA A 56 2.47 -21.79 -2.60
C ALA A 56 1.49 -22.00 -3.77
N ALA A 57 0.55 -21.07 -3.98
CA ALA A 57 -0.40 -21.13 -5.10
C ALA A 57 0.27 -20.93 -6.46
N THR A 58 1.39 -20.20 -6.52
CA THR A 58 2.09 -19.86 -7.78
C THR A 58 3.37 -20.68 -7.99
N MET A 59 4.04 -21.06 -6.90
CA MET A 59 5.25 -21.88 -6.90
C MET A 59 4.88 -23.34 -6.64
N SER A 60 4.55 -24.07 -7.71
CA SER A 60 4.17 -25.48 -7.56
C SER A 60 5.37 -26.32 -7.07
N PRO A 61 5.14 -27.27 -6.13
CA PRO A 61 6.20 -28.15 -5.62
C PRO A 61 6.89 -28.97 -6.72
N GLN A 62 6.19 -29.25 -7.82
CA GLN A 62 6.75 -29.94 -8.99
C GLN A 62 7.80 -29.11 -9.73
N LYS A 63 7.65 -27.78 -9.78
CA LYS A 63 8.60 -26.88 -10.45
C LYS A 63 9.72 -26.46 -9.50
N PHE A 64 9.44 -26.35 -8.20
CA PHE A 64 10.39 -25.88 -7.19
C PHE A 64 10.38 -26.77 -5.94
N PRO A 65 10.94 -28.00 -6.03
CA PRO A 65 10.86 -28.99 -4.95
C PRO A 65 11.59 -28.59 -3.67
N ASN A 66 12.56 -27.67 -3.76
CA ASN A 66 13.39 -27.23 -2.63
C ASN A 66 13.04 -25.82 -2.15
N LEU A 67 11.89 -25.26 -2.55
CA LEU A 67 11.51 -23.91 -2.13
C LEU A 67 11.14 -23.92 -0.63
N LYS A 68 11.89 -23.16 0.17
CA LYS A 68 11.63 -22.98 1.60
C LYS A 68 11.56 -21.50 1.91
N ILE A 69 10.47 -21.07 2.53
CA ILE A 69 10.31 -19.69 3.01
C ILE A 69 11.08 -19.59 4.33
N VAL A 70 12.18 -18.82 4.31
CA VAL A 70 13.07 -18.65 5.48
C VAL A 70 12.56 -17.53 6.38
N ASN A 71 12.20 -16.39 5.78
CA ASN A 71 11.72 -15.22 6.49
C ASN A 71 10.69 -14.47 5.63
N VAL A 72 9.77 -13.79 6.30
CA VAL A 72 8.81 -12.88 5.67
C VAL A 72 8.85 -11.59 6.47
N GLU A 73 9.12 -10.48 5.79
CA GLU A 73 9.26 -9.17 6.41
C GLU A 73 8.30 -8.19 5.76
N ARG A 74 7.55 -7.46 6.59
CA ARG A 74 6.77 -6.31 6.14
C ARG A 74 7.69 -5.12 5.99
N ILE A 75 7.66 -4.52 4.80
CA ILE A 75 8.43 -3.32 4.48
C ILE A 75 7.57 -2.09 4.76
N GLN A 76 7.97 -1.29 5.74
CA GLN A 76 7.34 -0.02 6.07
C GLN A 76 8.23 1.11 5.59
N HIS A 77 7.85 1.74 4.48
CA HIS A 77 8.55 2.90 3.93
C HIS A 77 7.57 4.01 3.59
N LEU A 78 7.46 4.97 4.51
CA LEU A 78 6.40 5.99 4.50
C LEU A 78 6.40 6.82 3.22
N ALA A 79 7.57 7.30 2.78
CA ALA A 79 7.65 8.14 1.57
C ALA A 79 7.22 7.40 0.29
N MET A 80 7.49 6.09 0.21
CA MET A 80 7.05 5.27 -0.93
C MET A 80 5.57 4.93 -0.83
N TRP A 81 5.06 4.68 0.38
CA TRP A 81 3.62 4.52 0.61
C TRP A 81 2.85 5.76 0.20
N GLN A 82 3.27 6.94 0.64
CA GLN A 82 2.64 8.22 0.26
C GLN A 82 2.69 8.45 -1.25
N SER A 83 3.84 8.16 -1.88
CA SER A 83 3.97 8.22 -3.35
C SER A 83 3.03 7.25 -4.06
N TYR A 84 2.86 6.04 -3.52
CA TYR A 84 1.95 5.02 -4.04
C TYR A 84 0.49 5.47 -3.91
N VAL A 85 0.07 5.95 -2.73
CA VAL A 85 -1.29 6.42 -2.49
C VAL A 85 -1.67 7.53 -3.46
N VAL A 86 -0.80 8.53 -3.63
CA VAL A 86 -1.03 9.64 -4.56
C VAL A 86 -1.21 9.13 -5.99
N LYS A 87 -0.33 8.25 -6.45
CA LYS A 87 -0.43 7.68 -7.80
C LYS A 87 -1.70 6.85 -7.96
N ARG A 88 -2.03 6.03 -6.97
CA ARG A 88 -3.27 5.22 -6.94
C ARG A 88 -4.49 6.12 -7.05
N GLN A 89 -4.60 7.14 -6.21
CA GLN A 89 -5.70 8.10 -6.26
C GLN A 89 -5.75 8.82 -7.60
N THR A 90 -4.61 9.22 -8.15
CA THR A 90 -4.53 9.84 -9.48
C THR A 90 -5.04 8.91 -10.59
N ILE A 91 -4.69 7.62 -10.54
CA ILE A 91 -5.15 6.62 -11.51
C ILE A 91 -6.66 6.40 -11.35
N CYS A 92 -7.14 6.14 -10.13
CA CYS A 92 -8.58 5.96 -9.86
C CYS A 92 -9.36 7.19 -10.34
N TYR A 93 -8.87 8.40 -10.06
CA TYR A 93 -9.49 9.66 -10.47
C TYR A 93 -9.56 9.81 -12.00
N ARG A 94 -8.53 9.36 -12.72
CA ARG A 94 -8.53 9.33 -14.20
C ARG A 94 -9.51 8.29 -14.75
N GLU A 95 -9.59 7.13 -14.12
CA GLU A 95 -10.44 6.01 -14.56
C GLU A 95 -11.93 6.26 -14.28
N THR A 96 -12.27 6.91 -13.17
CA THR A 96 -13.68 7.14 -12.80
C THR A 96 -14.28 8.38 -13.46
N GLY A 97 -13.46 9.26 -14.05
CA GLY A 97 -13.89 10.47 -14.75
C GLY A 97 -14.53 11.50 -13.80
N HIS A 98 -14.04 12.73 -13.83
CA HIS A 98 -14.74 13.81 -13.15
C HIS A 98 -16.03 14.12 -13.93
N VAL A 99 -17.19 13.59 -13.50
CA VAL A 99 -18.47 14.19 -13.86
C VAL A 99 -18.62 15.39 -12.93
N ALA A 100 -18.16 16.56 -13.38
CA ALA A 100 -18.24 17.79 -12.63
C ALA A 100 -19.71 18.06 -12.26
N GLY A 101 -20.08 17.80 -11.00
CA GLY A 101 -21.43 18.05 -10.47
C GLY A 101 -22.16 16.86 -9.83
N ALA A 102 -21.57 15.67 -9.75
CA ALA A 102 -22.13 14.58 -8.94
C ALA A 102 -21.43 14.51 -7.58
N ASP A 103 -22.12 14.89 -6.50
CA ASP A 103 -21.73 14.72 -5.08
C ASP A 103 -21.61 13.24 -4.66
N ASP A 104 -21.37 12.33 -5.61
CA ASP A 104 -21.38 10.89 -5.39
C ASP A 104 -19.94 10.36 -5.50
N ASP A 105 -19.23 10.36 -4.36
CA ASP A 105 -17.89 9.78 -4.18
C ASP A 105 -17.88 8.24 -4.24
N ALA A 106 -19.05 7.60 -4.35
CA ALA A 106 -19.21 6.15 -4.34
C ALA A 106 -18.36 5.38 -5.38
N PRO A 107 -18.28 5.78 -6.68
CA PRO A 107 -17.48 5.07 -7.65
C PRO A 107 -15.97 5.21 -7.38
N GLN A 108 -15.53 6.35 -6.87
CA GLN A 108 -14.13 6.54 -6.47
C GLN A 108 -13.76 5.67 -5.26
N ARG A 109 -14.63 5.58 -4.26
CA ARG A 109 -14.45 4.68 -3.10
C ARG A 109 -14.41 3.21 -3.53
N GLN A 110 -15.25 2.80 -4.48
CA GLN A 110 -15.24 1.44 -5.00
C GLN A 110 -13.96 1.14 -5.81
N ALA A 111 -13.48 2.08 -6.62
CA ALA A 111 -12.22 1.93 -7.34
C ALA A 111 -11.02 1.79 -6.38
N LEU A 112 -11.04 2.52 -5.25
CA LEU A 112 -10.00 2.42 -4.22
C LEU A 112 -10.00 1.04 -3.52
N LYS A 113 -11.17 0.45 -3.27
CA LYS A 113 -11.30 -0.90 -2.68
C LYS A 113 -10.65 -2.02 -3.50
N ARG A 114 -10.47 -1.83 -4.81
CA ARG A 114 -9.75 -2.81 -5.65
C ARG A 114 -8.30 -3.03 -5.20
N PHE A 115 -7.73 -2.06 -4.48
CA PHE A 115 -6.35 -2.04 -4.06
C PHE A 115 -6.17 -2.33 -2.56
N GLU A 116 -7.22 -2.81 -1.88
CA GLU A 116 -7.24 -3.25 -0.48
C GLU A 116 -7.48 -4.76 -0.40
#